data_AF-A0A0L8FGQ9-F1
#
_entry.id   AF-A0A0L8FGQ9-F1
#
_cell.length_a   1.000
_cell.length_b   1.000
_cell.length_c   1.000
_cell.angle_alpha   90.00
_cell.angle_beta   90.00
_cell.angle_gamma   90.00
#
_symmetry.space_group_name_H-M   'P 1'
#
loop_
_entity.id
_entity.type
_entity.pdbx_description
1 polymer ?
#
loop_
_entity_poly.entity_id
_entity_poly.type
_entity_poly.pdbx_seq_one_letter_code
_entity_poly.pdbx_strand_id
1 'polypeptide(L)'
;MSSLNILKQLSRDHRTIKKKIKDITKNRKSKFGKGFKNLSTGDKRHLKSVVAKNPLLSCDKIFNMTGIVGVKRDKRCRVLHDIGAMKKSPRQPPLFPTNIDKRLK
;
A
#
# COMPACT_ATOMS: atom_id res chain seq x y z
N MET A 1 -44.81 -5.22 2.92
CA MET A 1 -43.82 -5.05 4.00
C MET A 1 -43.47 -3.58 4.16
N SER A 2 -43.86 -2.94 5.28
CA SER A 2 -43.51 -1.53 5.54
C SER A 2 -42.05 -1.39 5.97
N SER A 3 -41.40 -0.29 5.57
CA SER A 3 -40.03 0.05 5.98
C SER A 3 -39.83 0.13 7.51
N LEU A 4 -40.89 0.44 8.26
CA LEU A 4 -40.89 0.47 9.72
C LEU A 4 -40.85 -0.93 10.35
N ASN A 5 -41.45 -1.93 9.70
CA ASN A 5 -41.41 -3.31 10.19
C ASN A 5 -40.00 -3.89 10.00
N ILE A 6 -39.36 -3.55 8.88
CA ILE A 6 -37.96 -3.93 8.59
C ILE A 6 -37.00 -3.26 9.58
N LEU A 7 -37.25 -2.01 9.99
CA LEU A 7 -36.50 -1.33 11.04
C LEU A 7 -36.55 -2.10 12.36
N LYS A 8 -37.76 -2.48 12.80
CA LYS A 8 -37.95 -3.22 14.06
C LYS A 8 -37.30 -4.59 14.02
N GLN A 9 -37.36 -5.27 12.87
CA GLN A 9 -36.79 -6.61 12.70
C GLN A 9 -35.27 -6.62 12.57
N LEU A 10 -34.68 -5.63 11.88
CA LEU A 10 -33.24 -5.57 11.61
C LEU A 10 -32.47 -4.69 12.61
N SER A 11 -33.18 -3.95 13.48
CA SER A 11 -32.60 -2.94 14.38
C SER A 11 -31.66 -1.96 13.64
N ARG A 12 -32.02 -1.60 12.40
CA ARG A 12 -31.24 -0.68 11.54
C ARG A 12 -32.00 0.60 11.31
N ASP A 13 -31.31 1.72 11.40
CA ASP A 13 -31.87 3.06 11.16
C ASP A 13 -32.77 3.13 9.91
N HIS A 14 -33.92 3.79 10.07
CA HIS A 14 -34.96 3.92 9.05
C HIS A 14 -34.41 4.54 7.76
N ARG A 15 -33.51 5.52 7.87
CA ARG A 15 -32.90 6.16 6.68
C ARG A 15 -32.02 5.20 5.91
N THR A 16 -31.32 4.30 6.61
CA THR A 16 -30.48 3.27 6.00
C THR A 16 -31.33 2.26 5.23
N ILE A 17 -32.45 1.83 5.82
CA ILE A 17 -33.40 0.92 5.17
C ILE A 17 -34.03 1.58 3.95
N LYS A 18 -34.51 2.83 4.06
CA LYS A 18 -35.04 3.60 2.92
C LYS A 18 -34.03 3.70 1.78
N LYS A 19 -32.76 4.02 2.09
CA LYS A 19 -31.69 4.08 1.09
C LYS A 19 -31.45 2.73 0.41
N LYS A 20 -31.53 1.62 1.15
CA LYS A 20 -31.32 0.28 0.60
C LYS A 20 -32.52 -0.22 -0.19
N ILE A 21 -33.76 0.06 0.23
CA ILE A 21 -34.97 -0.28 -0.55
C ILE A 21 -35.00 0.48 -1.87
N LYS A 22 -34.62 1.77 -1.87
CA LYS A 22 -34.59 2.60 -3.07
C LYS A 22 -33.69 2.02 -4.17
N ASP A 23 -32.52 1.50 -3.78
CA ASP A 23 -31.52 0.92 -4.69
C ASP A 23 -31.07 -0.46 -4.18
N ILE A 24 -31.96 -1.47 -4.15
CA ILE A 24 -31.65 -2.76 -3.50
C ILE A 24 -30.55 -3.55 -4.22
N THR A 25 -30.53 -3.48 -5.56
CA THR A 25 -29.53 -4.09 -6.44
C THR A 25 -28.17 -3.40 -6.37
N LYS A 26 -28.10 -2.20 -5.78
CA LYS A 26 -26.87 -1.43 -5.68
C LYS A 26 -26.00 -2.00 -4.58
N ASN A 27 -24.91 -2.61 -5.01
CA ASN A 27 -23.84 -3.04 -4.13
C ASN A 27 -23.08 -1.84 -3.59
N ARG A 28 -22.63 -1.96 -2.34
CA ARG A 28 -21.74 -0.97 -1.74
C ARG A 28 -20.47 -0.92 -2.58
N LYS A 29 -20.22 0.23 -3.23
CA LYS A 29 -18.94 0.45 -3.91
C LYS A 29 -17.84 0.35 -2.87
N SER A 30 -16.90 -0.58 -3.08
CA SER A 30 -15.67 -0.63 -2.29
C SER A 30 -14.99 0.73 -2.40
N LYS A 31 -14.60 1.31 -1.26
CA LYS A 31 -13.65 2.42 -1.26
C LYS A 31 -12.30 1.80 -1.61
N PHE A 32 -12.06 1.54 -2.89
CA PHE A 32 -10.72 1.21 -3.35
C PHE A 32 -9.81 2.34 -2.85
N GLY A 33 -8.81 1.98 -2.04
CA GLY A 33 -7.87 2.95 -1.50
C GLY A 33 -7.25 3.76 -2.63
N LYS A 34 -6.84 4.99 -2.33
CA LYS A 34 -6.02 5.77 -3.27
C LYS A 34 -4.69 5.02 -3.43
N GLY A 35 -4.64 4.09 -4.38
CA GLY A 35 -3.37 3.51 -4.82
C GLY A 35 -2.43 4.61 -5.28
N PHE A 36 -1.17 4.27 -5.53
CA PHE A 36 -0.20 5.26 -6.01
C PHE A 36 -0.61 5.78 -7.39
N LYS A 37 -1.32 6.92 -7.43
CA LYS A 37 -1.89 7.53 -8.64
C LYS A 37 -0.84 7.84 -9.71
N ASN A 38 0.41 8.03 -9.31
CA ASN A 38 1.50 8.46 -10.19
C ASN A 38 2.34 7.27 -10.71
N LEU A 39 1.94 6.03 -10.41
CA LEU A 39 2.63 4.84 -10.90
C LEU A 39 1.69 4.07 -11.81
N SER A 40 2.07 3.95 -13.07
CA SER A 40 1.37 3.11 -14.03
C SER A 40 1.44 1.64 -13.59
N THR A 41 0.54 0.83 -14.12
CA THR A 41 0.61 -0.64 -13.95
C THR A 41 1.90 -1.21 -14.53
N GLY A 42 2.38 -0.63 -15.65
CA GLY A 42 3.67 -0.97 -16.25
C GLY A 42 4.84 -0.70 -15.31
N ASP A 43 4.89 0.50 -14.73
CA ASP A 43 5.92 0.90 -13.75
C ASP A 43 5.94 -0.04 -12.55
N LYS A 44 4.76 -0.41 -12.03
CA LYS A 44 4.65 -1.36 -10.91
C LYS A 44 5.18 -2.74 -11.28
N ARG A 45 4.89 -3.22 -12.49
CA ARG A 45 5.39 -4.52 -12.97
C ARG A 45 6.91 -4.49 -13.12
N HIS A 46 7.45 -3.40 -13.64
CA HIS A 46 8.89 -3.21 -13.79
C HIS A 46 9.58 -3.09 -12.43
N LEU A 47 9.06 -2.27 -11.52
CA LEU A 47 9.50 -2.17 -10.12
C LEU A 47 9.53 -3.53 -9.43
N LYS A 48 8.46 -4.32 -9.58
CA LYS A 48 8.40 -5.67 -8.99
C LYS A 48 9.52 -6.57 -9.50
N SER A 49 9.82 -6.52 -10.81
CA SER A 49 10.91 -7.28 -11.41
C SER A 49 12.28 -6.85 -10.88
N VAL A 50 12.54 -5.54 -10.81
CA VAL A 50 13.81 -4.99 -10.32
C VAL A 50 14.02 -5.31 -8.84
N VAL A 51 12.97 -5.17 -8.02
CA VAL A 51 13.00 -5.52 -6.59
C VAL A 51 13.27 -7.01 -6.38
N ALA A 52 12.63 -7.88 -7.17
CA ALA A 52 12.83 -9.32 -7.06
C ALA A 52 14.28 -9.73 -7.38
N LYS A 53 14.91 -9.07 -8.36
CA LYS A 53 16.32 -9.28 -8.71
C LYS A 53 17.29 -8.68 -7.68
N ASN A 54 16.89 -7.59 -7.02
CA ASN A 54 17.76 -6.80 -6.16
C ASN A 54 17.13 -6.46 -4.79
N PRO A 55 16.80 -7.47 -3.97
CA PRO A 55 16.02 -7.26 -2.74
C PRO A 55 16.76 -6.48 -1.65
N LEU A 56 18.09 -6.39 -1.72
CA LEU A 56 18.93 -5.73 -0.71
C LEU A 56 19.32 -4.30 -1.09
N LEU A 57 18.96 -3.83 -2.29
CA LEU A 57 19.29 -2.47 -2.71
C LEU A 57 18.43 -1.42 -2.02
N SER A 58 18.97 -0.21 -1.91
CA SER A 58 18.22 0.92 -1.35
C SER A 58 17.04 1.29 -2.26
N CYS A 59 15.99 1.85 -1.64
CA CYS A 59 14.84 2.37 -2.38
C CYS A 59 15.21 3.42 -3.44
N ASP A 60 16.35 4.11 -3.27
CA ASP A 60 16.86 5.07 -4.24
C ASP A 60 17.43 4.40 -5.48
N LYS A 61 18.33 3.43 -5.28
CA LYS A 61 18.92 2.67 -6.37
C LYS A 61 17.85 1.93 -7.18
N ILE A 62 16.86 1.33 -6.51
CA ILE A 62 15.78 0.61 -7.18
C ILE A 62 14.94 1.53 -8.08
N PHE A 63 14.56 2.72 -7.58
CA PHE A 63 13.77 3.67 -8.37
C PHE A 63 14.58 4.25 -9.55
N ASN A 64 15.87 4.50 -9.34
CA ASN A 64 16.77 4.97 -10.40
C ASN A 64 16.94 3.90 -11.50
N MET A 65 17.08 2.62 -11.14
CA MET A 65 17.13 1.51 -12.10
C MET A 65 15.86 1.40 -12.96
N THR A 66 14.71 1.78 -12.41
CA THR A 66 13.43 1.77 -13.13
C THR A 66 13.16 3.05 -13.93
N GLY A 67 14.04 4.06 -13.86
CA GLY A 67 13.84 5.36 -14.51
C GLY A 67 12.74 6.23 -13.89
N ILE A 68 12.25 5.88 -12.70
CA ILE A 68 11.15 6.57 -12.03
C ILE A 68 11.73 7.65 -11.11
N VAL A 69 11.82 8.87 -11.63
CA VAL A 69 12.38 10.04 -10.93
C VAL A 69 11.29 10.89 -10.27
N GLY A 70 11.69 11.76 -9.33
CA GLY A 70 10.78 12.73 -8.70
C GLY A 70 9.85 12.18 -7.61
N VAL A 71 10.01 10.91 -7.21
CA VAL A 71 9.21 10.31 -6.13
C VAL A 71 9.88 10.57 -4.77
N LYS A 72 9.16 11.23 -3.85
CA LYS A 72 9.61 11.43 -2.46
C LYS A 72 9.96 10.10 -1.78
N ARG A 73 11.00 10.09 -0.93
CA ARG A 73 11.50 8.89 -0.24
C ARG A 73 10.40 8.09 0.46
N ASP A 74 9.54 8.73 1.25
CA ASP A 74 8.48 8.05 1.99
C ASP A 74 7.47 7.34 1.07
N LYS A 75 7.23 7.92 -0.10
CA LYS A 75 6.38 7.33 -1.12
C LYS A 75 7.08 6.14 -1.78
N ARG A 76 8.39 6.24 -2.06
CA ARG A 76 9.19 5.11 -2.56
C ARG A 76 9.15 3.92 -1.60
N CYS A 77 9.39 4.15 -0.30
CA CYS A 77 9.34 3.10 0.71
C CYS A 77 7.95 2.45 0.80
N ARG A 78 6.86 3.24 0.81
CA ARG A 78 5.49 2.70 0.82
C ARG A 78 5.18 1.86 -0.42
N VAL A 79 5.55 2.33 -1.59
CA VAL A 79 5.39 1.59 -2.85
C VAL A 79 6.11 0.25 -2.79
N LEU A 80 7.36 0.24 -2.34
CA LEU A 80 8.16 -0.98 -2.26
C LEU A 80 7.64 -1.96 -1.21
N HIS A 81 7.11 -1.44 -0.10
CA HIS A 81 6.45 -2.25 0.92
C HIS A 81 5.19 -2.94 0.38
N ASP A 82 4.40 -2.24 -0.44
CA ASP A 82 3.18 -2.80 -1.05
C ASP A 82 3.50 -3.79 -2.20
N ILE A 83 4.58 -3.57 -2.94
CA ILE A 83 4.92 -4.36 -4.14
C ILE A 83 5.83 -5.55 -3.83
N GLY A 84 6.74 -5.40 -2.87
CA GLY A 84 7.83 -6.33 -2.61
C GLY A 84 7.78 -6.92 -1.21
N ALA A 85 7.96 -8.24 -1.13
CA ALA A 85 8.47 -8.88 0.08
C ALA A 85 9.94 -8.50 0.26
N MET A 86 10.22 -7.24 0.61
CA MET A 86 11.58 -6.78 0.84
C MET A 86 12.18 -7.54 2.02
N LYS A 87 13.25 -8.28 1.76
CA LYS A 87 14.03 -8.90 2.83
C LYS A 87 14.65 -7.77 3.64
N LYS A 88 14.41 -7.75 4.96
CA LYS A 88 15.07 -6.77 5.83
C LYS A 88 16.58 -6.89 5.62
N SER A 89 17.24 -5.76 5.39
CA SER A 89 18.69 -5.72 5.38
C SER A 89 19.22 -6.22 6.74
N PRO A 90 20.32 -6.99 6.77
CA PRO A 90 20.95 -7.38 8.03
C PRO A 90 21.20 -6.15 8.89
N ARG A 91 20.79 -6.23 10.15
CA ARG A 91 20.87 -5.10 11.08
C ARG A 91 22.34 -4.77 11.31
N GLN A 92 22.76 -3.56 10.92
CA GLN A 92 24.11 -3.10 11.22
C GLN A 92 24.22 -2.67 12.69
N PRO A 93 25.37 -2.87 13.33
CA PRO A 93 25.58 -2.44 14.70
C PRO A 93 25.47 -0.91 14.83
N PRO A 94 25.00 -0.39 15.98
CA PRO A 94 24.91 1.04 16.23
C PRO A 94 26.29 1.73 16.13
N LEU A 95 26.29 3.01 15.76
CA LEU A 95 27.50 3.86 15.67
C LEU A 95 28.05 4.21 17.06
N PHE A 96 28.57 3.21 17.75
CA PHE A 96 29.42 3.40 18.90
C PHE A 96 30.88 3.29 18.47
N PRO A 97 31.83 3.96 19.14
CA PRO A 97 33.25 3.87 18.83
C PRO A 97 33.73 2.42 18.64
N THR A 98 33.24 1.50 19.47
CA THR A 98 33.57 0.07 19.46
C THR A 98 33.02 -0.73 18.27
N ASN A 99 32.08 -0.16 17.52
CA ASN A 99 31.37 -0.82 16.42
C ASN A 99 31.65 -0.19 15.05
N ILE A 100 32.38 0.94 14.99
CA ILE A 100 32.72 1.64 13.74
C ILE A 100 33.53 0.72 12.82
N ASP A 101 34.53 0.03 13.35
CA ASP A 101 35.41 -0.87 12.57
C ASP A 101 34.67 -2.06 11.96
N LYS A 102 33.61 -2.54 12.62
CA LYS A 102 32.75 -3.63 12.10
C LYS A 102 31.89 -3.18 10.91
N ARG A 103 31.83 -1.87 10.66
CA ARG A 103 30.97 -1.24 9.66
C ARG A 103 31.74 -0.70 8.45
N LEU A 104 33.03 -0.42 8.63
CA LEU A 104 33.95 0.08 7.60
C LEU A 104 34.70 -1.04 6.85
N LYS A 105 34.63 -2.29 7.33
CA LYS A 105 35.05 -3.50 6.60
C LYS A 105 33.97 -3.93 5.62
#